data_AF-A0A536JSY9-F1
#
_entry.id   AF-A0A536JSY9-F1
#
_cell.length_a   1.000
_cell.length_b   1.000
_cell.length_c   1.000
_cell.angle_alpha   90.00
_cell.angle_beta   90.00
_cell.angle_gamma   90.00
#
_symmetry.space_group_name_H-M   'P 1'
#
loop_
_entity.id
_entity.type
_entity.pdbx_description
1 polymer ?
#
loop_
_entity_poly.entity_id
_entity_poly.type
_entity_poly.pdbx_seq_one_letter_code
_entity_poly.pdbx_strand_id
1 'polypeptide(L)'
;MADLTRVVLCFRCRVIGQHRAILGARVARGPRRKGVVEGRCCGEAPAGKSARKKKREHMANVATMPIQGINTRQLEKFNEQYASSPKNFELGIESRTIWEQKGLGNLGKIGRWTLGGQAIEKPTRDFSVQIGSWKEVGDAIGVEGADDRIEPIEAALLGLSSCVTEAIVLNCARTGVKLDGLEVKAHADIDPGPITGAKESSDWDNTLKQITVEVTARGDLSGDDRKMIEDGAKRSPVRYMFSKTGLLKTNFHYE
;
A
#
# COMPACT_ATOMS: atom_id res chain seq x y z
N MET A 1 -2.01 -32.66 -8.29
CA MET A 1 -1.40 -31.67 -7.38
C MET A 1 -0.74 -30.61 -8.23
N ALA A 2 -1.34 -29.42 -8.34
CA ALA A 2 -0.74 -28.31 -9.09
C ALA A 2 0.40 -27.70 -8.27
N ASP A 3 1.54 -27.49 -8.93
CA ASP A 3 2.82 -27.11 -8.35
C ASP A 3 2.81 -25.67 -7.79
N LEU A 4 2.57 -25.56 -6.47
CA LEU A 4 2.66 -24.32 -5.67
C LEU A 4 3.99 -23.58 -5.84
N THR A 5 5.04 -24.27 -6.27
CA THR A 5 6.38 -23.70 -6.49
C THR A 5 6.39 -22.65 -7.60
N ARG A 6 5.53 -22.77 -8.62
CA ARG A 6 5.48 -21.81 -9.74
C ARG A 6 4.82 -20.47 -9.39
N VAL A 7 3.84 -20.46 -8.50
CA VAL A 7 3.17 -19.22 -8.05
C VAL A 7 4.12 -18.40 -7.16
N VAL A 8 4.85 -19.07 -6.27
CA VAL A 8 5.88 -18.45 -5.42
C VAL A 8 7.08 -17.97 -6.24
N LEU A 9 7.52 -18.71 -7.27
CA LEU A 9 8.61 -18.26 -8.15
C LEU A 9 8.24 -17.03 -8.99
N CYS A 10 7.00 -16.91 -9.44
CA CYS A 10 6.56 -15.76 -10.23
C CYS A 10 6.58 -14.45 -9.41
N PHE A 11 6.30 -14.54 -8.11
CA PHE A 11 6.48 -13.43 -7.16
C PHE A 11 7.94 -13.16 -6.80
N ARG A 12 8.80 -14.19 -6.71
CA ARG A 12 10.24 -14.03 -6.41
C ARG A 12 11.03 -13.38 -7.55
N CYS A 13 10.76 -13.70 -8.81
CA CYS A 13 11.57 -13.21 -9.93
C CYS A 13 11.37 -11.73 -10.28
N ARG A 14 10.24 -11.09 -9.93
CA ARG A 14 10.00 -9.68 -10.30
C ARG A 14 10.58 -8.66 -9.33
N VAL A 15 10.76 -9.01 -8.05
CA VAL A 15 11.22 -8.06 -7.02
C VAL A 15 12.74 -7.90 -7.01
N ILE A 16 13.50 -8.89 -7.47
CA ILE A 16 14.97 -8.86 -7.46
C ILE A 16 15.56 -8.08 -8.66
N GLY A 17 14.77 -7.81 -9.70
CA GLY A 17 15.25 -7.25 -10.96
C GLY A 17 15.50 -5.73 -11.02
N GLN A 18 15.25 -4.95 -9.96
CA GLN A 18 15.30 -3.48 -10.02
C GLN A 18 16.37 -2.77 -9.19
N HIS A 19 17.24 -3.48 -8.45
CA HIS A 19 18.31 -2.82 -7.69
C HIS A 19 19.69 -3.43 -7.94
N ARG A 20 20.31 -3.03 -9.05
CA ARG A 20 21.76 -3.01 -9.22
C ARG A 20 22.18 -1.79 -10.02
N ALA A 21 22.33 -0.66 -9.33
CA ALA A 21 23.33 0.37 -9.63
C ALA A 21 23.40 1.31 -8.42
N ILE A 22 24.60 1.86 -8.16
CA ILE A 22 24.96 2.83 -7.12
C ILE A 22 25.51 2.19 -5.84
N LEU A 23 26.80 1.85 -5.89
CA LEU A 23 27.72 1.84 -4.76
C LEU A 23 29.02 2.44 -5.27
N GLY A 24 29.39 3.62 -4.78
CA GLY A 24 30.63 4.32 -5.11
C GLY A 24 31.22 4.93 -3.85
N ALA A 25 32.25 4.27 -3.31
CA ALA A 25 33.03 4.71 -2.17
C ALA A 25 34.06 5.79 -2.56
N ARG A 26 34.36 6.71 -1.63
CA ARG A 26 35.53 7.62 -1.63
C ARG A 26 36.81 6.78 -1.35
N VAL A 27 38.03 7.11 -1.80
CA VAL A 27 38.96 8.11 -1.23
C VAL A 27 40.30 8.16 -2.03
N ALA A 28 40.90 9.36 -2.11
CA ALA A 28 42.33 9.78 -2.22
C ALA A 28 43.18 9.64 -3.51
N ARG A 29 44.07 10.65 -3.64
CA ARG A 29 44.92 11.08 -4.76
C ARG A 29 46.36 10.53 -4.68
N GLY A 30 47.01 10.34 -5.82
CA GLY A 30 48.48 10.17 -5.98
C GLY A 30 48.90 9.90 -7.44
N PRO A 31 50.13 10.24 -7.90
CA PRO A 31 50.31 10.93 -9.19
C PRO A 31 50.78 10.10 -10.41
N ARG A 32 50.53 10.71 -11.58
CA ARG A 32 50.90 10.46 -12.99
C ARG A 32 52.10 9.54 -13.29
N ARG A 33 51.91 8.61 -14.24
CA ARG A 33 52.90 8.24 -15.28
C ARG A 33 52.23 8.03 -16.64
N LYS A 34 52.91 8.50 -17.70
CA LYS A 34 52.57 8.35 -19.11
C LYS A 34 52.83 6.91 -19.59
N GLY A 35 51.96 6.39 -20.44
CA GLY A 35 52.17 5.14 -21.18
C GLY A 35 51.05 4.94 -22.19
N VAL A 36 51.35 5.21 -23.46
CA VAL A 36 50.50 4.92 -24.62
C VAL A 36 50.64 3.43 -24.95
N VAL A 37 49.54 2.68 -24.98
CA VAL A 37 49.44 1.41 -25.71
C VAL A 37 48.02 1.30 -26.28
N GLU A 38 47.93 1.27 -27.61
CA GLU A 38 46.73 0.95 -28.37
C GLU A 38 46.31 -0.49 -28.10
N GLY A 39 45.08 -0.68 -27.61
CA GLY A 39 44.43 -1.98 -27.49
C GLY A 39 43.07 -1.93 -28.17
N ARG A 40 42.94 -2.63 -29.30
CA ARG A 40 41.66 -2.89 -29.96
C ARG A 40 40.77 -3.69 -29.02
N CYS A 41 39.61 -3.16 -28.66
CA CYS A 41 38.54 -3.94 -28.03
C CYS A 41 37.36 -4.10 -29.00
N CYS A 42 37.10 -5.38 -29.26
CA CYS A 42 35.93 -6.04 -29.81
C CYS A 42 34.68 -5.17 -30.04
N GLY A 43 34.20 -5.20 -31.29
CA GLY A 43 32.93 -4.59 -31.68
C GLY A 43 31.76 -5.09 -30.83
N GLU A 44 30.93 -4.15 -30.41
CA GLU A 44 29.62 -4.43 -29.85
C GLU A 44 28.77 -5.18 -30.88
N ALA A 45 28.38 -6.42 -30.53
CA ALA A 45 27.41 -7.17 -31.31
C ALA A 45 26.07 -6.40 -31.29
N PRO A 46 25.37 -6.27 -32.44
CA PRO A 46 24.10 -5.57 -32.47
C PRO A 46 23.09 -6.32 -31.61
N ALA A 47 22.55 -5.65 -30.58
CA ALA A 47 21.46 -6.15 -29.76
C ALA A 47 20.35 -6.70 -30.67
N GLY A 48 20.22 -8.03 -30.67
CA GLY A 48 19.47 -8.77 -31.68
C GLY A 48 18.03 -8.29 -31.82
N LYS A 49 17.50 -8.36 -33.05
CA LYS A 49 16.12 -8.00 -33.43
C LYS A 49 15.05 -8.53 -32.45
N SER A 50 15.32 -9.63 -31.75
CA SER A 50 14.52 -10.22 -30.68
C SER A 50 14.32 -9.31 -29.44
N ALA A 51 15.36 -8.63 -28.97
CA ALA A 51 15.26 -7.73 -27.80
C ALA A 51 14.48 -6.45 -28.13
N ARG A 52 14.66 -5.91 -29.34
CA ARG A 52 13.87 -4.77 -29.84
C ARG A 52 12.40 -5.14 -30.08
N LYS A 53 12.11 -6.35 -30.54
CA LYS A 53 10.74 -6.86 -30.69
C LYS A 53 10.05 -7.03 -29.34
N LYS A 54 10.70 -7.67 -28.36
CA LYS A 54 10.19 -7.78 -26.98
C LYS A 54 9.96 -6.42 -26.31
N LYS A 55 10.84 -5.45 -26.52
CA LYS A 55 10.67 -4.09 -26.00
C LYS A 55 9.50 -3.37 -26.65
N ARG A 56 9.30 -3.51 -27.98
CA ARG A 56 8.13 -2.97 -28.69
C ARG A 56 6.82 -3.64 -28.28
N GLU A 57 6.79 -4.96 -28.12
CA GLU A 57 5.61 -5.70 -27.63
C GLU A 57 5.30 -5.37 -26.18
N HIS A 58 6.31 -5.14 -25.34
CA HIS A 58 6.12 -4.67 -23.98
C HIS A 58 5.56 -3.24 -23.96
N MET A 59 6.11 -2.32 -24.74
CA MET A 59 5.61 -0.94 -24.82
C MET A 59 4.21 -0.83 -25.45
N ALA A 60 3.88 -1.66 -26.44
CA ALA A 60 2.53 -1.72 -27.02
C ALA A 60 1.49 -2.26 -26.01
N ASN A 61 1.87 -3.20 -25.12
CA ASN A 61 1.00 -3.67 -24.04
C ASN A 61 0.84 -2.67 -22.88
N VAL A 62 1.75 -1.71 -22.72
CA VAL A 62 1.64 -0.64 -21.70
C VAL A 62 0.62 0.42 -22.13
N ALA A 63 0.45 0.64 -23.44
CA ALA A 63 -0.45 1.67 -23.99
C ALA A 63 -1.95 1.36 -23.83
N THR A 64 -2.34 0.20 -23.29
CA THR A 64 -3.74 -0.23 -23.14
C THR A 64 -4.13 -0.55 -21.70
N MET A 65 -3.34 -0.13 -20.70
CA MET A 65 -3.66 -0.38 -19.29
C MET A 65 -4.56 0.74 -18.75
N PRO A 66 -5.78 0.44 -18.27
CA PRO A 66 -6.68 1.46 -17.72
C PRO A 66 -6.07 2.21 -16.53
N ILE A 67 -5.27 1.48 -15.75
CA ILE A 67 -4.48 2.00 -14.64
C ILE A 67 -3.02 1.62 -14.84
N GLN A 68 -2.15 2.61 -14.88
CA GLN A 68 -0.71 2.39 -15.00
C GLN A 68 -0.19 1.57 -13.81
N GLY A 69 0.59 0.52 -14.10
CA GLY A 69 1.20 -0.33 -13.06
C GLY A 69 0.40 -1.59 -12.71
N ILE A 70 -0.85 -1.75 -13.15
CA ILE A 70 -1.66 -2.95 -12.87
C ILE A 70 -1.88 -3.81 -14.11
N ASN A 71 -1.17 -4.95 -14.19
CA ASN A 71 -1.30 -5.89 -15.30
C ASN A 71 -2.63 -6.65 -15.23
N THR A 72 -3.62 -6.22 -16.01
CA THR A 72 -4.98 -6.78 -16.03
C THR A 72 -5.02 -8.26 -16.39
N ARG A 73 -4.18 -8.72 -17.34
CA ARG A 73 -4.09 -10.14 -17.70
C ARG A 73 -3.57 -11.01 -16.55
N GLN A 74 -2.68 -10.47 -15.70
CA GLN A 74 -2.23 -11.18 -14.51
C GLN A 74 -3.30 -11.20 -13.42
N LEU A 75 -4.07 -10.12 -13.29
CA LEU A 75 -5.22 -10.05 -12.39
C LEU A 75 -6.31 -11.05 -12.77
N GLU A 76 -6.64 -11.17 -14.06
CA GLU A 76 -7.59 -12.17 -14.57
C GLU A 76 -7.14 -13.59 -14.24
N LYS A 77 -5.88 -13.93 -14.53
CA LYS A 77 -5.31 -15.24 -14.17
C LYS A 77 -5.31 -15.50 -12.67
N PHE A 78 -5.04 -14.48 -11.86
CA PHE A 78 -5.15 -14.59 -10.40
C PHE A 78 -6.58 -14.95 -10.00
N ASN A 79 -7.58 -14.29 -10.58
CA ASN A 79 -9.00 -14.56 -10.28
C ASN A 79 -9.44 -15.97 -10.70
N GLU A 80 -8.98 -16.46 -11.87
CA GLU A 80 -9.24 -17.84 -12.32
C GLU A 80 -8.66 -18.87 -11.33
N GLN A 81 -7.42 -18.66 -10.88
CA GLN A 81 -6.79 -19.53 -9.91
C GLN A 81 -7.47 -19.45 -8.55
N TYR A 82 -7.81 -18.24 -8.10
CA TYR A 82 -8.55 -18.01 -6.86
C TYR A 82 -9.88 -18.76 -6.86
N ALA A 83 -10.67 -18.65 -7.92
CA ALA A 83 -11.98 -19.30 -8.03
C ALA A 83 -11.88 -20.83 -7.89
N SER A 84 -10.79 -21.42 -8.40
CA SER A 84 -10.57 -22.87 -8.31
C SER A 84 -10.10 -23.35 -6.94
N SER A 85 -9.50 -22.49 -6.11
CA SER A 85 -8.93 -22.87 -4.81
C SER A 85 -8.83 -21.70 -3.83
N PRO A 86 -9.94 -21.11 -3.36
CA PRO A 86 -9.91 -19.86 -2.58
C PRO A 86 -9.06 -19.93 -1.30
N LYS A 87 -9.09 -21.07 -0.60
CA LYS A 87 -8.32 -21.29 0.63
C LYS A 87 -6.81 -21.12 0.44
N ASN A 88 -6.29 -21.36 -0.76
CA ASN A 88 -4.86 -21.21 -1.04
C ASN A 88 -4.42 -19.74 -1.14
N PHE A 89 -5.37 -18.80 -1.14
CA PHE A 89 -5.14 -17.37 -1.29
C PHE A 89 -5.51 -16.56 -0.04
N GLU A 90 -5.89 -17.25 1.04
CA GLU A 90 -6.20 -16.59 2.31
C GLU A 90 -4.95 -15.90 2.88
N LEU A 91 -5.10 -14.64 3.29
CA LEU A 91 -4.04 -13.84 3.85
C LEU A 91 -4.14 -13.82 5.37
N GLY A 92 -3.13 -14.35 6.06
CA GLY A 92 -2.93 -14.07 7.49
C GLY A 92 -2.06 -12.83 7.64
N ILE A 93 -2.52 -11.83 8.37
CA ILE A 93 -1.81 -10.56 8.58
C ILE A 93 -1.70 -10.32 10.08
N GLU A 94 -0.52 -9.91 10.54
CA GLU A 94 -0.25 -9.64 11.97
C GLU A 94 0.38 -8.26 12.14
N SER A 95 -0.01 -7.59 13.22
CA SER A 95 0.66 -6.42 13.77
C SER A 95 0.73 -6.52 15.29
N ARG A 96 1.75 -5.92 15.90
CA ARG A 96 1.88 -5.81 17.35
C ARG A 96 2.36 -4.42 17.75
N THR A 97 2.04 -4.00 18.96
CA THR A 97 2.58 -2.78 19.57
C THR A 97 3.37 -3.14 20.82
N ILE A 98 4.42 -2.36 21.09
CA ILE A 98 5.24 -2.47 22.31
C ILE A 98 5.17 -1.11 22.99
N TRP A 99 4.61 -1.07 24.20
CA TRP A 99 4.63 0.14 25.02
C TRP A 99 6.08 0.48 25.39
N GLU A 100 6.48 1.72 25.18
CA GLU A 100 7.88 2.16 25.34
C GLU A 100 8.23 2.49 26.80
N GLN A 101 7.37 2.10 27.75
CA GLN A 101 7.53 2.38 29.18
C GLN A 101 7.58 3.87 29.54
N LYS A 102 7.03 4.72 28.66
CA LYS A 102 6.97 6.17 28.85
C LYS A 102 5.70 6.74 28.23
N GLY A 103 4.89 7.41 29.07
CA GLY A 103 3.68 8.10 28.62
C GLY A 103 2.78 7.21 27.75
N LEU A 104 2.28 7.81 26.66
CA LEU A 104 1.41 7.16 25.66
C LEU A 104 2.19 6.62 24.45
N GLY A 105 3.52 6.52 24.54
CA GLY A 105 4.39 6.10 23.44
C GLY A 105 4.38 4.60 23.18
N ASN A 106 4.21 4.21 21.91
CA ASN A 106 4.20 2.83 21.45
C ASN A 106 5.03 2.66 20.17
N LEU A 107 5.79 1.57 20.10
CA LEU A 107 6.41 1.11 18.86
C LEU A 107 5.51 0.07 18.19
N GLY A 108 4.83 0.47 17.11
CA GLY A 108 4.08 -0.42 16.23
C GLY A 108 5.02 -1.20 15.31
N LYS A 109 4.75 -2.50 15.16
CA LYS A 109 5.50 -3.43 14.31
C LYS A 109 4.52 -4.18 13.41
N ILE A 110 4.75 -4.12 12.10
CA ILE A 110 4.05 -4.98 11.14
C ILE A 110 4.79 -6.31 11.05
N GLY A 111 4.09 -7.41 11.32
CA GLY A 111 4.67 -8.71 11.54
C GLY A 111 4.73 -9.60 10.29
N ARG A 112 4.88 -10.89 10.56
CA ARG A 112 4.80 -11.95 9.56
C ARG A 112 3.42 -11.94 8.90
N TRP A 113 3.36 -12.50 7.69
CA TRP A 113 2.10 -12.74 7.00
C TRP A 113 2.12 -14.13 6.38
N THR A 114 0.94 -14.69 6.16
CA THR A 114 0.76 -16.00 5.52
C THR A 114 -0.05 -15.87 4.24
N LEU A 115 0.18 -16.80 3.31
CA LEU A 115 -0.62 -16.99 2.10
C LEU A 115 -1.05 -18.45 2.03
N GLY A 116 -2.35 -18.72 2.06
CA GLY A 116 -2.87 -20.08 2.09
C GLY A 116 -2.34 -20.90 3.28
N GLY A 117 -2.20 -20.24 4.44
CA GLY A 117 -1.63 -20.84 5.66
C GLY A 117 -0.09 -20.99 5.65
N GLN A 118 0.59 -20.72 4.55
CA GLN A 118 2.06 -20.78 4.49
C GLN A 118 2.68 -19.45 4.92
N ALA A 119 3.55 -19.48 5.93
CA ALA A 119 4.29 -18.29 6.36
C ALA A 119 5.24 -17.80 5.27
N ILE A 120 5.17 -16.50 4.96
CA ILE A 120 6.02 -15.86 3.98
C ILE A 120 7.03 -14.97 4.71
N GLU A 121 8.25 -15.47 4.87
CA GLU A 121 9.35 -14.66 5.40
C GLU A 121 9.98 -13.80 4.29
N LYS A 122 9.94 -12.48 4.49
CA LYS A 122 10.66 -11.51 3.67
C LYS A 122 11.49 -10.63 4.60
N PRO A 123 12.83 -10.65 4.51
CA PRO A 123 13.69 -9.81 5.34
C PRO A 123 13.36 -8.31 5.27
N THR A 124 12.76 -7.86 4.17
CA THR A 124 12.41 -6.46 3.92
C THR A 124 11.06 -6.05 4.50
N ARG A 125 10.39 -6.91 5.29
CA ARG A 125 9.06 -6.64 5.87
C ARG A 125 9.16 -6.43 7.40
N ASP A 126 10.13 -5.63 7.84
CA ASP A 126 10.21 -5.12 9.21
C ASP A 126 9.85 -3.63 9.18
N PHE A 127 8.55 -3.36 9.14
CA PHE A 127 8.04 -1.99 9.21
C PHE A 127 7.77 -1.63 10.66
N SER A 128 8.32 -0.49 11.06
CA SER A 128 8.17 0.06 12.40
C SER A 128 7.56 1.44 12.29
N VAL A 129 6.61 1.74 13.16
CA VAL A 129 5.95 3.04 13.22
C VAL A 129 5.86 3.48 14.68
N GLN A 130 6.22 4.73 14.94
CA GLN A 130 6.02 5.35 16.24
C GLN A 130 4.57 5.82 16.34
N ILE A 131 3.84 5.27 17.30
CA ILE A 131 2.42 5.55 17.55
C ILE A 131 2.30 6.13 18.95
N GLY A 132 1.45 7.13 19.13
CA GLY A 132 1.23 7.78 20.41
C GLY A 132 0.47 9.08 20.21
N SER A 133 0.39 9.89 21.25
CA SER A 133 -0.44 11.10 21.18
C SER A 133 0.22 12.28 20.50
N TRP A 134 -0.60 13.22 20.02
CA TRP A 134 -0.13 14.56 19.68
C TRP A 134 0.55 15.19 20.89
N LYS A 135 1.56 16.02 20.63
CA LYS A 135 2.29 16.70 21.70
C LYS A 135 1.34 17.50 22.59
N GLU A 136 0.44 18.27 22.00
CA GLU A 136 -0.49 19.17 22.71
C GLU A 136 -1.47 18.41 23.59
N VAL A 137 -1.97 17.26 23.12
CA VAL A 137 -2.85 16.40 23.92
C VAL A 137 -2.07 15.77 25.06
N GLY A 138 -0.87 15.26 24.79
CA GLY A 138 0.01 14.72 25.83
C GLY A 138 0.33 15.76 26.91
N ASP A 139 0.72 16.97 26.52
CA ASP A 139 0.99 18.07 27.44
C ASP A 139 -0.26 18.43 28.27
N ALA A 140 -1.44 18.46 27.65
CA ALA A 140 -2.71 18.79 28.31
C ALA A 140 -3.14 17.76 29.37
N ILE A 141 -2.81 16.48 29.19
CA ILE A 141 -3.18 15.40 30.13
C ILE A 141 -2.02 14.99 31.06
N GLY A 142 -0.92 15.76 31.06
CA GLY A 142 0.20 15.57 31.98
C GLY A 142 1.21 14.48 31.58
N VAL A 143 1.33 14.14 30.30
CA VAL A 143 2.35 13.20 29.81
C VAL A 143 3.73 13.86 29.83
N GLU A 144 4.59 13.43 30.75
CA GLU A 144 5.95 13.94 30.85
C GLU A 144 6.78 13.65 29.57
N GLY A 145 7.24 14.73 28.93
CA GLY A 145 8.01 14.65 27.69
C GLY A 145 7.19 14.09 26.52
N ALA A 146 5.94 14.53 26.39
CA ALA A 146 5.11 14.29 25.21
C ALA A 146 5.82 14.71 23.94
N ASP A 147 5.67 13.89 22.91
CA ASP A 147 6.27 14.01 21.58
C ASP A 147 5.16 13.95 20.54
N ASP A 148 5.36 14.55 19.37
CA ASP A 148 4.34 14.55 18.32
C ASP A 148 4.42 13.24 17.52
N ARG A 149 3.36 12.43 17.62
CA ARG A 149 3.31 11.07 17.08
C ARG A 149 2.00 10.83 16.35
N ILE A 150 2.02 9.83 15.48
CA ILE A 150 0.80 9.38 14.79
C ILE A 150 -0.13 8.77 15.85
N GLU A 151 -1.30 9.36 16.03
CA GLU A 151 -2.33 8.84 16.91
C GLU A 151 -2.85 7.49 16.38
N PRO A 152 -3.22 6.52 17.23
CA PRO A 152 -3.81 5.26 16.78
C PRO A 152 -5.04 5.46 15.88
N ILE A 153 -5.86 6.49 16.16
CA ILE A 153 -7.03 6.79 15.33
C ILE A 153 -6.64 7.37 13.96
N GLU A 154 -5.58 8.18 13.88
CA GLU A 154 -5.04 8.66 12.60
C GLU A 154 -4.51 7.50 11.77
N ALA A 155 -3.78 6.57 12.39
CA ALA A 155 -3.31 5.36 11.71
C ALA A 155 -4.48 4.50 11.19
N ALA A 156 -5.57 4.39 11.94
CA ALA A 156 -6.77 3.68 11.52
C ALA A 156 -7.48 4.36 10.34
N LEU A 157 -7.64 5.68 10.37
CA LEU A 157 -8.21 6.48 9.28
C LEU A 157 -7.32 6.48 8.03
N LEU A 158 -6.00 6.49 8.21
CA LEU A 158 -5.02 6.35 7.13
C LEU A 158 -5.12 4.96 6.48
N GLY A 159 -5.28 3.91 7.29
CA GLY A 159 -5.52 2.55 6.80
C GLY A 159 -6.84 2.44 6.01
N LEU A 160 -7.90 3.09 6.50
CA LEU A 160 -9.19 3.15 5.82
C LEU A 160 -9.10 3.84 4.45
N SER A 161 -8.57 5.06 4.40
CA SER A 161 -8.41 5.82 3.16
C SER A 161 -7.51 5.10 2.15
N SER A 162 -6.38 4.56 2.60
CA SER A 162 -5.45 3.80 1.75
C SER A 162 -6.13 2.55 1.16
N CYS A 163 -6.84 1.78 1.99
CA CYS A 163 -7.48 0.54 1.53
C CYS A 163 -8.66 0.81 0.58
N VAL A 164 -9.40 1.91 0.78
CA VAL A 164 -10.44 2.36 -0.16
C VAL A 164 -9.80 2.74 -1.50
N THR A 165 -8.70 3.50 -1.47
CA THR A 165 -7.92 3.87 -2.66
C THR A 165 -7.50 2.63 -3.44
N GLU A 166 -6.86 1.66 -2.79
CA GLU A 166 -6.41 0.41 -3.42
C GLU A 166 -7.58 -0.36 -4.05
N ALA A 167 -8.71 -0.47 -3.36
CA ALA A 167 -9.87 -1.20 -3.84
C ALA A 167 -10.50 -0.54 -5.07
N ILE A 168 -10.60 0.79 -5.10
CA ILE A 168 -11.07 1.55 -6.26
C ILE A 168 -10.13 1.34 -7.44
N VAL A 169 -8.83 1.55 -7.24
CA VAL A 169 -7.81 1.47 -8.30
C VAL A 169 -7.78 0.06 -8.90
N LEU A 170 -7.81 -0.98 -8.06
CA LEU A 170 -7.84 -2.36 -8.53
C LEU A 170 -9.12 -2.68 -9.30
N ASN A 171 -10.27 -2.16 -8.85
CA ASN A 171 -11.52 -2.38 -9.55
C ASN A 171 -11.54 -1.66 -10.91
N CYS A 172 -11.08 -0.41 -10.97
CA CYS A 172 -10.97 0.35 -12.22
C CYS A 172 -10.07 -0.35 -13.24
N ALA A 173 -8.91 -0.85 -12.79
CA ALA A 173 -8.02 -1.65 -13.62
C ALA A 173 -8.73 -2.89 -14.20
N ARG A 174 -9.52 -3.59 -13.38
CA ARG A 174 -10.28 -4.78 -13.79
C ARG A 174 -11.42 -4.46 -14.76
N THR A 175 -12.08 -3.31 -14.61
CA THR A 175 -13.27 -2.96 -15.39
C THR A 175 -12.99 -2.07 -16.60
N GLY A 176 -11.74 -1.69 -16.83
CA GLY A 176 -11.41 -0.83 -17.97
C GLY A 176 -11.55 0.67 -17.71
N VAL A 177 -11.88 1.08 -16.47
CA VAL A 177 -12.06 2.49 -16.12
C VAL A 177 -10.70 3.15 -16.01
N LYS A 178 -10.53 4.25 -16.75
CA LYS A 178 -9.32 5.08 -16.69
C LYS A 178 -9.51 6.18 -15.65
N LEU A 179 -8.54 6.34 -14.76
CA LEU A 179 -8.47 7.43 -13.79
C LEU A 179 -7.27 8.32 -14.12
N ASP A 180 -7.48 9.63 -14.15
CA ASP A 180 -6.38 10.61 -14.23
C ASP A 180 -5.89 11.00 -12.82
N GLY A 181 -6.73 10.82 -11.79
CA GLY A 181 -6.38 11.02 -10.39
C GLY A 181 -7.40 10.42 -9.43
N LEU A 182 -6.95 10.11 -8.21
CA LEU A 182 -7.80 9.64 -7.13
C LEU A 182 -7.25 10.14 -5.79
N GLU A 183 -8.10 10.78 -5.01
CA GLU A 183 -7.83 11.17 -3.63
C GLU A 183 -8.91 10.59 -2.72
N VAL A 184 -8.51 10.03 -1.58
CA VAL A 184 -9.44 9.55 -0.56
C VAL A 184 -9.04 10.15 0.78
N LYS A 185 -9.97 10.84 1.42
CA LYS A 185 -9.80 11.43 2.75
C LYS A 185 -10.75 10.74 3.73
N ALA A 186 -10.24 10.39 4.90
CA ALA A 186 -11.06 9.87 6.00
C ALA A 186 -10.99 10.85 7.17
N HIS A 187 -12.14 11.11 7.80
CA HIS A 187 -12.27 12.08 8.88
C HIS A 187 -13.24 11.56 9.95
N ALA A 188 -12.92 11.85 11.20
CA ALA A 188 -13.77 11.61 12.35
C ALA A 188 -13.49 12.67 13.42
N ASP A 189 -14.52 13.12 14.12
CA ASP A 189 -14.40 13.93 15.32
C ASP A 189 -14.43 13.00 16.54
N ILE A 190 -13.40 13.09 17.39
CA ILE A 190 -13.20 12.19 18.53
C ILE A 190 -13.26 12.98 19.83
N ASP A 191 -14.12 12.56 20.75
CA ASP A 191 -14.15 13.07 22.13
C ASP A 191 -13.12 12.31 22.98
N PRO A 192 -12.14 12.99 23.61
CA PRO A 192 -11.15 12.34 24.46
C PRO A 192 -11.68 11.98 25.86
N GLY A 193 -12.90 12.38 26.21
CA GLY A 193 -13.50 12.15 27.53
C GLY A 193 -13.45 10.68 27.98
N PRO A 194 -13.89 9.72 27.16
CA PRO A 194 -13.87 8.30 27.56
C PRO A 194 -12.47 7.74 27.78
N ILE A 195 -11.46 8.14 26.99
CA ILE A 195 -10.09 7.64 27.15
C ILE A 195 -9.35 8.29 28.34
N THR A 196 -9.68 9.54 28.66
CA THR A 196 -9.12 10.27 29.82
C THR A 196 -9.80 9.90 31.15
N GLY A 197 -10.92 9.19 31.11
CA GLY A 197 -11.74 8.86 32.28
C GLY A 197 -12.66 9.99 32.76
N ALA A 198 -12.78 11.08 32.00
CA ALA A 198 -13.77 12.14 32.26
C ALA A 198 -15.20 11.72 31.88
N LYS A 199 -15.33 10.66 31.06
CA LYS A 199 -16.59 10.01 30.66
C LYS A 199 -16.41 8.49 30.77
N GLU A 200 -17.52 7.76 30.83
CA GLU A 200 -17.48 6.29 30.87
C GLU A 200 -17.15 5.72 29.49
N SER A 201 -16.57 4.52 29.44
CA SER A 201 -16.27 3.86 28.17
C SER A 201 -17.52 3.62 27.30
N SER A 202 -18.71 3.47 27.90
CA SER A 202 -19.98 3.36 27.18
C SER A 202 -20.39 4.64 26.45
N ASP A 203 -19.81 5.80 26.79
CA ASP A 203 -20.13 7.06 26.13
C ASP A 203 -19.57 7.15 24.70
N TRP A 204 -18.79 6.17 24.23
CA TRP A 204 -18.37 6.10 22.83
C TRP A 204 -19.55 6.10 21.86
N ASP A 205 -20.65 5.40 22.18
CA ASP A 205 -21.87 5.38 21.37
C ASP A 205 -22.52 6.79 21.25
N ASN A 206 -22.27 7.63 22.26
CA ASN A 206 -22.80 8.98 22.34
C ASN A 206 -21.85 10.05 21.81
N THR A 207 -20.57 9.76 21.66
CA THR A 207 -19.55 10.76 21.35
C THR A 207 -18.94 10.57 19.97
N LEU A 208 -18.74 9.32 19.52
CA LEU A 208 -18.32 9.02 18.16
C LEU A 208 -19.55 8.93 17.25
N LYS A 209 -19.87 10.01 16.53
CA LYS A 209 -21.12 10.10 15.76
C LYS A 209 -21.02 9.66 14.31
N GLN A 210 -19.91 9.95 13.65
CA GLN A 210 -19.76 9.70 12.22
C GLN A 210 -18.30 9.57 11.83
N ILE A 211 -18.03 8.69 10.88
CA ILE A 211 -16.76 8.61 10.17
C ILE A 211 -17.07 8.89 8.71
N THR A 212 -16.43 9.91 8.15
CA THR A 212 -16.67 10.37 6.78
C THR A 212 -15.51 9.97 5.90
N VAL A 213 -15.80 9.36 4.75
CA VAL A 213 -14.84 9.10 3.68
C VAL A 213 -15.23 9.92 2.46
N GLU A 214 -14.39 10.87 2.08
CA GLU A 214 -14.53 11.67 0.88
C GLU A 214 -13.66 11.06 -0.22
N VAL A 215 -14.25 10.73 -1.36
CA VAL A 215 -13.55 10.18 -2.53
C VAL A 215 -13.65 11.19 -3.67
N THR A 216 -12.51 11.70 -4.13
CA THR A 216 -12.44 12.56 -5.32
C THR A 216 -11.76 11.80 -6.45
N ALA A 217 -12.50 11.48 -7.51
CA ALA A 217 -12.00 10.81 -8.69
C ALA A 217 -11.95 11.77 -9.88
N ARG A 218 -10.83 11.79 -10.60
CA ARG A 218 -10.58 12.71 -11.72
C ARG A 218 -10.48 11.97 -13.05
N GLY A 219 -11.10 12.53 -14.08
CA GLY A 219 -10.98 12.09 -15.47
C GLY A 219 -12.27 12.20 -16.27
N ASP A 220 -12.23 11.79 -17.54
CA ASP A 220 -13.42 11.68 -18.38
C ASP A 220 -14.26 10.45 -17.98
N LEU A 221 -15.10 10.63 -16.96
CA LEU A 221 -15.83 9.56 -16.28
C LEU A 221 -17.31 9.55 -16.63
N SER A 222 -17.73 8.52 -17.36
CA SER A 222 -19.14 8.25 -17.68
C SER A 222 -19.93 7.84 -16.43
N GLY A 223 -21.26 7.81 -16.54
CA GLY A 223 -22.13 7.33 -15.45
C GLY A 223 -21.84 5.89 -15.01
N ASP A 224 -21.41 5.03 -15.94
CA ASP A 224 -21.06 3.64 -15.62
C ASP A 224 -19.67 3.54 -14.99
N ASP A 225 -18.73 4.38 -15.38
CA ASP A 225 -17.41 4.46 -14.72
C ASP A 225 -17.55 4.87 -13.26
N ARG A 226 -18.42 5.84 -12.97
CA ARG A 226 -18.72 6.30 -11.61
C ARG A 226 -19.25 5.15 -10.74
N LYS A 227 -20.18 4.34 -11.26
CA LYS A 227 -20.66 3.14 -10.56
C LYS A 227 -19.53 2.15 -10.28
N MET A 228 -18.61 1.95 -11.23
CA MET A 228 -17.46 1.06 -11.03
C MET A 228 -16.51 1.59 -9.96
N ILE A 229 -16.33 2.90 -9.85
CA ILE A 229 -15.54 3.53 -8.77
C ILE A 229 -16.22 3.29 -7.41
N GLU A 230 -17.53 3.57 -7.31
CA GLU A 230 -18.29 3.37 -6.08
C GLU A 230 -18.30 1.90 -5.63
N ASP A 231 -18.48 0.97 -6.56
CA ASP A 231 -18.43 -0.47 -6.29
C ASP A 231 -17.01 -0.93 -5.94
N GLY A 232 -15.99 -0.27 -6.49
CA GLY A 232 -14.59 -0.46 -6.08
C GLY A 232 -14.38 -0.14 -4.61
N ALA A 233 -14.88 1.01 -4.14
CA ALA A 233 -14.76 1.39 -2.74
C ALA A 233 -15.38 0.35 -1.79
N LYS A 234 -16.55 -0.21 -2.16
CA LYS A 234 -17.25 -1.24 -1.36
C LYS A 234 -16.46 -2.55 -1.21
N ARG A 235 -15.46 -2.80 -2.06
CA ARG A 235 -14.60 -4.01 -2.00
C ARG A 235 -13.45 -3.89 -1.01
N SER A 236 -13.24 -2.72 -0.40
CA SER A 236 -12.20 -2.52 0.61
C SER A 236 -12.52 -3.31 1.90
N PRO A 237 -11.64 -4.22 2.36
CA PRO A 237 -11.84 -4.92 3.63
C PRO A 237 -11.85 -3.97 4.83
N VAL A 238 -11.00 -2.93 4.84
CA VAL A 238 -11.00 -1.94 5.93
C VAL A 238 -12.29 -1.14 5.94
N ARG A 239 -12.78 -0.68 4.77
CA ARG A 239 -14.09 -0.03 4.67
C ARG A 239 -15.20 -0.93 5.19
N TYR A 240 -15.18 -2.22 4.85
CA TYR A 240 -16.16 -3.17 5.35
C TYR A 240 -16.14 -3.26 6.88
N MET A 241 -14.97 -3.34 7.52
CA MET A 241 -14.86 -3.33 8.98
C MET A 241 -15.47 -2.06 9.59
N PHE A 242 -15.11 -0.88 9.09
CA PHE A 242 -15.67 0.39 9.56
C PHE A 242 -17.18 0.49 9.33
N SER A 243 -17.70 -0.05 8.21
CA SER A 243 -19.13 -0.03 7.92
C SER A 243 -19.98 -0.80 8.93
N LYS A 244 -19.40 -1.78 9.66
CA LYS A 244 -20.12 -2.53 10.70
C LYS A 244 -20.47 -1.71 11.93
N THR A 245 -19.84 -0.55 12.10
CA THR A 245 -20.18 0.40 13.17
C THR A 245 -21.53 1.08 12.93
N GLY A 246 -22.01 1.12 11.69
CA GLY A 246 -23.17 1.96 11.31
C GLY A 246 -22.86 3.46 11.21
N LEU A 247 -21.63 3.89 11.51
CA LEU A 247 -21.22 5.30 11.56
C LEU A 247 -20.54 5.78 10.26
N LEU A 248 -20.22 4.86 9.36
CA LEU A 248 -19.45 5.16 8.14
C LEU A 248 -20.33 5.77 7.05
N LYS A 249 -20.01 6.99 6.64
CA LYS A 249 -20.56 7.67 5.47
C LYS A 249 -19.48 7.81 4.39
N THR A 250 -19.83 7.53 3.14
CA THR A 250 -18.92 7.74 1.99
C THR A 250 -19.57 8.69 0.99
N ASN A 251 -18.85 9.74 0.61
CA ASN A 251 -19.28 10.73 -0.38
C ASN A 251 -18.32 10.69 -1.58
N PHE A 252 -18.87 10.86 -2.79
CA PHE A 252 -18.10 10.80 -4.04
C PHE A 252 -18.20 12.13 -4.78
N HIS A 253 -17.05 12.63 -5.22
CA HIS A 253 -16.88 13.81 -6.07
C HIS A 253 -16.18 13.42 -7.35
N TYR A 254 -16.66 13.93 -8.48
CA TYR A 254 -16.13 13.62 -9.81
C TYR A 254 -15.72 14.93 -10.49
N GLU A 255 -14.45 15.02 -10.88
CA GLU A 255 -13.81 16.21 -11.47
C GLU A 255 -13.22 15.92 -12.85
#